data_AF-A0A8J2MHE8-F1
#
_entry.id   AF-A0A8J2MHE8-F1
#
_cell.length_a   1.000
_cell.length_b   1.000
_cell.length_c   1.000
_cell.angle_alpha   90.00
_cell.angle_beta   90.00
_cell.angle_gamma   90.00
#
_symmetry.space_group_name_H-M   'P 1'
#
loop_
_entity.id
_entity.type
_entity.pdbx_description
1 polymer ?
#
loop_
_entity_poly.entity_id
_entity_poly.type
_entity_poly.pdbx_seq_one_letter_code
_entity_poly.pdbx_strand_id
1 'polypeptide(L)'
;MRDNFASAATGWWRAFRRKIARGMKPTRLSPPASPITQDIVCAARSLCAFLAHYTLRGNQQLDRDGYVVLEDFLRPAECDELVAAGIEMTKQSQDTSHKAIFSTTENNKQQLKDDYFMKSNDKISFFHEADAFGPDGELQVDPDVSLNKVGHALHLLHPIFRCYTYSDRVKTVCKELGLQDPAVVQSMYIYKNPVVAHQDATYLHSEPIPAVGFWIALQDATVQNGCLWMASGSHKSGVHRRLLRKYDNESKVSLEYDRPAPVYPQSSFTPVPVSKGTCILIHGLVVHKSAHNKSDKSRHAYTFHVVERHNNKYSEENWLQEGENAPFLNVYRTPQIV
;
A
#
# COMPACT_ATOMS: atom_id res chain seq x y z
N MET A 1 -31.50 -13.07 -28.79
CA MET A 1 -30.12 -13.45 -29.18
C MET A 1 -29.26 -13.86 -27.97
N ARG A 2 -29.79 -14.66 -27.03
CA ARG A 2 -29.01 -15.17 -25.89
C ARG A 2 -28.92 -16.71 -25.82
N ASP A 3 -29.61 -17.44 -26.70
CA ASP A 3 -29.65 -18.91 -26.64
C ASP A 3 -28.79 -19.65 -27.70
N ASN A 4 -28.09 -18.93 -28.60
CA ASN A 4 -27.18 -19.57 -29.58
C ASN A 4 -25.70 -19.61 -29.17
N PHE A 5 -25.33 -19.01 -28.03
CA PHE A 5 -23.92 -18.91 -27.60
C PHE A 5 -23.41 -20.16 -26.85
N ALA A 6 -24.29 -20.91 -26.17
CA ALA A 6 -23.90 -22.11 -25.41
C ALA A 6 -23.71 -23.37 -26.29
N SER A 7 -24.35 -23.41 -27.47
CA SER A 7 -24.35 -24.58 -28.37
C SER A 7 -23.06 -24.72 -29.19
N ALA A 8 -22.41 -23.61 -29.56
CA ALA A 8 -21.20 -23.64 -30.40
C ALA A 8 -19.94 -24.04 -29.60
N ALA A 9 -19.80 -23.56 -28.36
CA ALA A 9 -18.65 -23.87 -27.50
C ALA A 9 -18.66 -25.33 -27.01
N THR A 10 -19.84 -25.91 -26.79
CA THR A 10 -20.00 -27.32 -26.36
C THR A 10 -19.71 -28.32 -27.48
N GLY A 11 -19.98 -27.97 -28.74
CA GLY A 11 -19.65 -28.80 -29.91
C GLY A 11 -18.15 -28.97 -30.14
N TRP A 12 -17.38 -27.88 -30.00
CA TRP A 12 -15.93 -27.89 -30.22
C TRP A 12 -15.20 -28.72 -29.14
N TRP A 13 -15.59 -28.57 -27.87
CA TRP A 13 -15.04 -29.34 -26.76
C TRP A 13 -15.37 -30.84 -26.83
N ARG A 14 -16.56 -31.22 -27.32
CA ARG A 14 -16.92 -32.64 -27.54
C ARG A 14 -16.13 -33.28 -28.67
N ALA A 15 -15.84 -32.55 -29.76
CA ALA A 15 -15.00 -33.02 -30.86
C ALA A 15 -13.53 -33.16 -30.45
N PHE A 16 -13.03 -32.24 -29.62
CA PHE A 16 -11.66 -32.27 -29.08
C PHE A 16 -11.43 -33.48 -28.15
N ARG A 17 -12.36 -33.78 -27.23
CA ARG A 17 -12.28 -34.97 -26.36
C ARG A 17 -12.32 -36.29 -27.13
N ARG A 18 -13.08 -36.38 -28.23
CA ARG A 18 -13.13 -37.58 -29.09
C ARG A 18 -11.83 -37.82 -29.87
N LYS A 19 -11.07 -36.77 -30.20
CA LYS A 19 -9.76 -36.90 -30.87
C LYS A 19 -8.64 -37.33 -29.92
N ILE A 20 -8.64 -36.83 -28.68
CA ILE A 20 -7.67 -37.24 -27.65
C ILE A 20 -7.88 -38.72 -27.24
N ALA A 21 -9.13 -39.17 -27.13
CA ALA A 21 -9.46 -40.57 -26.81
C ALA A 21 -9.06 -41.59 -27.91
N ARG A 22 -8.69 -41.13 -29.11
CA ARG A 22 -8.25 -41.98 -30.25
C ARG A 22 -6.74 -41.91 -30.52
N GLY A 23 -5.96 -41.30 -29.62
CA GLY A 23 -4.49 -41.34 -29.69
C GLY A 23 -3.84 -40.56 -30.85
N MET A 24 -4.58 -39.66 -31.53
CA MET A 24 -4.00 -38.84 -32.62
C MET A 24 -3.35 -37.57 -32.08
N LYS A 25 -2.08 -37.32 -32.42
CA LYS A 25 -1.36 -36.07 -32.11
C LYS A 25 -2.01 -34.87 -32.83
N PRO A 26 -2.13 -33.69 -32.19
CA PRO A 26 -2.76 -32.53 -32.81
C PRO A 26 -1.80 -31.88 -33.81
N THR A 27 -2.15 -31.89 -35.10
CA THR A 27 -1.56 -31.01 -36.12
C THR A 27 -2.23 -29.63 -36.07
N ARG A 28 -1.44 -28.58 -36.34
CA ARG A 28 -1.84 -27.15 -36.29
C ARG A 28 -3.12 -26.92 -37.08
N LEU A 29 -4.19 -26.53 -36.38
CA LEU A 29 -5.33 -25.82 -36.95
C LEU A 29 -5.21 -24.36 -36.50
N SER A 30 -4.91 -23.47 -37.43
CA SER A 30 -5.09 -22.02 -37.24
C SER A 30 -6.59 -21.74 -37.13
N PRO A 31 -7.08 -21.01 -36.11
CA PRO A 31 -8.47 -20.58 -36.10
C PRO A 31 -8.70 -19.50 -37.18
N PRO A 32 -9.92 -19.37 -37.74
CA PRO A 32 -10.22 -18.29 -38.68
C PRO A 32 -10.11 -16.94 -37.95
N ALA A 33 -9.45 -15.98 -38.58
CA ALA A 33 -9.37 -14.61 -38.10
C ALA A 33 -10.78 -14.00 -38.07
N SER A 34 -11.38 -13.93 -36.89
CA SER A 34 -12.59 -13.14 -36.66
C SER A 34 -12.17 -11.70 -36.30
N PRO A 35 -12.98 -10.68 -36.65
CA PRO A 35 -12.70 -9.29 -36.27
C PRO A 35 -12.45 -9.11 -34.76
N ILE A 36 -13.11 -9.94 -33.95
CA ILE A 36 -13.05 -9.94 -32.48
C ILE A 36 -11.65 -10.32 -31.96
N THR A 37 -10.93 -11.23 -32.64
CA THR A 37 -9.57 -11.61 -32.27
C THR A 37 -8.53 -10.54 -32.60
N GLN A 38 -8.82 -9.67 -33.57
CA GLN A 38 -7.92 -8.60 -33.97
C GLN A 38 -8.09 -7.37 -33.06
N ASP A 39 -9.31 -7.09 -32.61
CA ASP A 39 -9.61 -6.02 -31.65
C ASP A 39 -9.04 -6.32 -30.24
N ILE A 40 -9.10 -7.57 -29.77
CA ILE A 40 -8.51 -7.96 -28.48
C ILE A 40 -6.97 -7.87 -28.53
N VAL A 41 -6.35 -8.26 -29.65
CA VAL A 41 -4.89 -8.18 -29.83
C VAL A 41 -4.44 -6.73 -30.04
N CYS A 42 -5.22 -5.89 -30.71
CA CYS A 42 -4.97 -4.45 -30.82
C CYS A 42 -5.15 -3.74 -29.47
N ALA A 43 -6.16 -4.08 -28.67
CA ALA A 43 -6.36 -3.54 -27.32
C ALA A 43 -5.21 -3.93 -26.36
N ALA A 44 -4.77 -5.20 -26.39
CA ALA A 44 -3.62 -5.66 -25.61
C ALA A 44 -2.30 -5.01 -26.05
N ARG A 45 -2.10 -4.79 -27.36
CA ARG A 45 -0.93 -4.07 -27.90
C ARG A 45 -0.96 -2.58 -27.59
N SER A 46 -2.14 -1.96 -27.57
CA SER A 46 -2.34 -0.55 -27.20
C SER A 46 -2.15 -0.35 -25.69
N LEU A 47 -2.58 -1.29 -24.85
CA LEU A 47 -2.32 -1.29 -23.40
C LEU A 47 -0.83 -1.45 -23.08
N CYS A 48 -0.13 -2.39 -23.75
CA CYS A 48 1.33 -2.55 -23.59
C CYS A 48 2.13 -1.33 -24.06
N ALA A 49 1.72 -0.66 -25.15
CA ALA A 49 2.39 0.55 -25.64
C ALA A 49 2.09 1.79 -24.77
N PHE A 50 0.87 1.91 -24.24
CA PHE A 50 0.49 2.94 -23.27
C PHE A 50 1.27 2.78 -21.96
N LEU A 51 1.36 1.54 -21.46
CA LEU A 51 2.19 1.21 -20.29
C LEU A 51 3.66 1.54 -20.56
N ALA A 52 4.28 1.06 -21.64
CA ALA A 52 5.71 1.30 -21.89
C ALA A 52 6.11 2.79 -21.98
N HIS A 53 5.26 3.66 -22.56
CA HIS A 53 5.56 5.10 -22.71
C HIS A 53 5.30 5.92 -21.44
N TYR A 54 4.30 5.54 -20.63
CA TYR A 54 4.13 6.09 -19.27
C TYR A 54 5.31 5.70 -18.37
N THR A 55 5.94 4.57 -18.65
CA THR A 55 6.86 3.93 -17.73
C THR A 55 8.30 4.43 -17.79
N LEU A 56 8.83 4.69 -19.00
CA LEU A 56 10.13 5.38 -19.12
C LEU A 56 10.09 6.79 -18.51
N ARG A 57 8.97 7.50 -18.68
CA ARG A 57 8.76 8.81 -18.04
C ARG A 57 8.55 8.67 -16.53
N GLY A 58 7.86 7.62 -16.09
CA GLY A 58 7.61 7.36 -14.68
C GLY A 58 8.89 7.11 -13.88
N ASN A 59 9.80 6.29 -14.40
CA ASN A 59 11.12 6.09 -13.78
C ASN A 59 11.94 7.38 -13.77
N GLN A 60 11.98 8.11 -14.89
CA GLN A 60 12.67 9.40 -14.94
C GLN A 60 12.07 10.42 -13.96
N GLN A 61 10.75 10.40 -13.76
CA GLN A 61 10.08 11.26 -12.79
C GLN A 61 10.39 10.85 -11.36
N LEU A 62 10.33 9.55 -11.04
CA LEU A 62 10.70 9.04 -9.72
C LEU A 62 12.16 9.38 -9.38
N ASP A 63 13.08 9.24 -10.34
CA ASP A 63 14.48 9.62 -10.18
C ASP A 63 14.67 11.14 -10.02
N ARG A 64 13.90 11.94 -10.76
CA ARG A 64 13.98 13.41 -10.70
C ARG A 64 13.40 13.96 -9.41
N ASP A 65 12.17 13.55 -9.09
CA ASP A 65 11.28 14.17 -8.11
C ASP A 65 11.14 13.36 -6.81
N GLY A 66 11.42 12.07 -6.83
CA GLY A 66 11.25 11.17 -5.69
C GLY A 66 9.82 10.64 -5.54
N TYR A 67 8.94 10.92 -6.50
CA TYR A 67 7.61 10.32 -6.58
C TYR A 67 7.07 10.34 -8.00
N VAL A 68 6.08 9.50 -8.28
CA VAL A 68 5.33 9.51 -9.55
C VAL A 68 3.84 9.30 -9.29
N VAL A 69 3.00 9.96 -10.08
CA VAL A 69 1.54 9.85 -10.01
C VAL A 69 1.06 8.94 -11.14
N LEU A 70 0.41 7.85 -10.77
CA LEU A 70 -0.19 6.85 -11.65
C LEU A 70 -1.71 6.98 -11.55
N GLU A 71 -2.29 7.80 -12.43
CA GLU A 71 -3.73 7.98 -12.55
C GLU A 71 -4.42 6.67 -12.97
N ASP A 72 -5.69 6.52 -12.60
CA ASP A 72 -6.52 5.35 -12.95
C ASP A 72 -5.90 3.99 -12.58
N PHE A 73 -5.07 3.95 -11.53
CA PHE A 73 -4.42 2.72 -11.07
C PHE A 73 -5.45 1.69 -10.59
N LEU A 74 -6.37 2.09 -9.71
CA LEU A 74 -7.55 1.30 -9.36
C LEU A 74 -8.81 1.89 -10.01
N ARG A 75 -9.74 1.00 -10.37
CA ARG A 75 -11.07 1.41 -10.82
C ARG A 75 -11.87 1.93 -9.63
N PRO A 76 -12.81 2.87 -9.84
CA PRO A 76 -13.62 3.41 -8.75
C PRO A 76 -14.32 2.36 -7.89
N ALA A 77 -14.84 1.29 -8.49
CA ALA A 77 -15.50 0.19 -7.76
C ALA A 77 -14.53 -0.59 -6.85
N GLU A 78 -13.28 -0.77 -7.26
CA GLU A 78 -12.25 -1.44 -6.45
C GLU A 78 -11.89 -0.59 -5.23
N CYS A 79 -11.84 0.73 -5.40
CA CYS A 79 -11.71 1.65 -4.28
C CYS A 79 -12.91 1.58 -3.34
N ASP A 80 -14.14 1.44 -3.85
CA ASP A 80 -15.34 1.31 -3.01
C ASP A 80 -15.33 0.04 -2.16
N GLU A 81 -14.82 -1.08 -2.68
CA GLU A 81 -14.61 -2.30 -1.89
C GLU A 81 -13.63 -2.09 -0.74
N LEU A 82 -12.50 -1.43 -1.01
CA LEU A 82 -11.50 -1.07 0.01
C LEU A 82 -12.06 -0.08 1.04
N VAL A 83 -12.90 0.87 0.61
CA VAL A 83 -13.59 1.81 1.50
C VAL A 83 -14.59 1.10 2.39
N ALA A 84 -15.41 0.22 1.83
CA ALA A 84 -16.36 -0.57 2.60
C ALA A 84 -15.65 -1.44 3.66
N ALA A 85 -14.52 -2.06 3.30
CA ALA A 85 -13.69 -2.79 4.26
C ALA A 85 -13.12 -1.89 5.37
N GLY A 86 -12.67 -0.68 5.02
CA GLY A 86 -12.26 0.34 5.99
C GLY A 86 -13.38 0.71 6.96
N ILE A 87 -14.57 1.03 6.44
CA ILE A 87 -15.73 1.37 7.27
C ILE A 87 -16.13 0.20 8.18
N GLU A 88 -16.01 -1.04 7.73
CA GLU A 88 -16.31 -2.18 8.61
C GLU A 88 -15.28 -2.32 9.76
N MET A 89 -14.02 -1.98 9.50
CA MET A 89 -12.97 -1.96 10.53
C MET A 89 -13.22 -0.88 11.61
N THR A 90 -13.90 0.24 11.31
CA THR A 90 -14.24 1.23 12.35
C THR A 90 -15.17 0.64 13.40
N LYS A 91 -16.11 -0.22 13.01
CA LYS A 91 -17.00 -0.93 13.94
C LYS A 91 -16.24 -1.92 14.82
N GLN A 92 -15.29 -2.66 14.24
CA GLN A 92 -14.45 -3.61 14.97
C GLN A 92 -13.56 -2.92 16.02
N SER A 93 -13.12 -1.69 15.74
CA SER A 93 -12.31 -0.90 16.69
C SER A 93 -13.04 -0.56 17.99
N GLN A 94 -14.37 -0.65 18.00
CA GLN A 94 -15.22 -0.35 19.16
C GLN A 94 -15.22 -1.48 20.20
N ASP A 95 -14.76 -2.68 19.82
CA ASP A 95 -14.81 -3.87 20.68
C ASP A 95 -13.63 -3.90 21.68
N THR A 96 -13.77 -3.04 22.70
CA THR A 96 -13.23 -2.93 24.07
C THR A 96 -11.81 -3.39 24.47
N SER A 97 -11.11 -4.26 23.72
CA SER A 97 -9.81 -4.81 24.15
C SER A 97 -8.61 -3.85 24.02
N HIS A 98 -8.77 -2.72 23.34
CA HIS A 98 -7.70 -1.73 23.09
C HIS A 98 -7.79 -0.46 23.95
N LYS A 99 -8.85 -0.31 24.77
CA LYS A 99 -9.10 0.87 25.61
C LYS A 99 -7.98 1.18 26.61
N ALA A 100 -7.34 0.14 27.16
CA ALA A 100 -6.31 0.27 28.19
C ALA A 100 -5.02 0.95 27.70
N ILE A 101 -4.74 0.97 26.39
CA ILE A 101 -3.49 1.54 25.85
C ILE A 101 -3.52 3.08 25.77
N PHE A 102 -4.73 3.65 25.73
CA PHE A 102 -4.94 5.10 25.58
C PHE A 102 -5.51 5.77 26.84
N SER A 103 -5.74 5.02 27.93
CA SER A 103 -6.27 5.51 29.22
C SER A 103 -5.25 6.25 30.08
N THR A 104 -5.73 7.22 30.87
CA THR A 104 -4.94 8.35 31.34
C THR A 104 -4.17 8.15 32.64
N THR A 105 -4.18 6.96 33.24
CA THR A 105 -3.84 6.79 34.67
C THR A 105 -2.54 6.06 35.03
N GLU A 106 -1.61 5.79 34.10
CA GLU A 106 -0.34 5.11 34.45
C GLU A 106 0.95 5.80 33.98
N ASN A 107 1.99 5.72 34.82
CA ASN A 107 3.35 6.24 34.61
C ASN A 107 4.12 5.55 33.46
N ASN A 108 3.55 4.53 32.80
CA ASN A 108 4.19 3.69 31.76
C ASN A 108 3.53 3.79 30.36
N LYS A 109 2.70 4.82 30.11
CA LYS A 109 1.95 5.00 28.84
C LYS A 109 2.79 4.90 27.56
N GLN A 110 3.99 5.49 27.54
CA GLN A 110 4.82 5.49 26.33
C GLN A 110 5.28 4.07 26.00
N GLN A 111 5.73 3.31 27.02
CA GLN A 111 6.15 1.92 26.84
C GLN A 111 5.01 1.03 26.35
N LEU A 112 3.79 1.18 26.89
CA LEU A 112 2.63 0.39 26.45
C LEU A 112 2.21 0.70 25.01
N LYS A 113 2.29 1.98 24.61
CA LYS A 113 2.03 2.40 23.22
C LYS A 113 3.08 1.86 22.27
N ASP A 114 4.35 1.95 22.65
CA ASP A 114 5.47 1.41 21.87
C ASP A 114 5.34 -0.12 21.75
N ASP A 115 5.03 -0.82 22.83
CA ASP A 115 4.80 -2.27 22.83
C ASP A 115 3.64 -2.68 21.90
N TYR A 116 2.50 -1.98 21.96
CA TYR A 116 1.37 -2.26 21.07
C TYR A 116 1.73 -2.01 19.61
N PHE A 117 2.37 -0.88 19.33
CA PHE A 117 2.86 -0.54 18.00
C PHE A 117 3.85 -1.58 17.49
N MET A 118 4.84 -1.99 18.29
CA MET A 118 5.82 -3.01 17.92
C MET A 118 5.17 -4.37 17.63
N LYS A 119 4.17 -4.76 18.42
CA LYS A 119 3.43 -6.03 18.27
C LYS A 119 2.35 -5.99 17.19
N SER A 120 2.26 -4.91 16.42
CA SER A 120 1.26 -4.75 15.34
C SER A 120 1.74 -5.20 13.95
N ASN A 121 3.02 -5.57 13.84
CA ASN A 121 3.66 -6.01 12.60
C ASN A 121 2.90 -7.16 11.91
N ASP A 122 2.44 -8.13 12.70
CA ASP A 122 1.73 -9.33 12.23
C ASP A 122 0.22 -9.28 12.48
N LYS A 123 -0.35 -8.08 12.65
CA LYS A 123 -1.77 -7.89 13.03
C LYS A 123 -2.46 -6.79 12.23
N ILE A 124 -3.78 -6.80 12.35
CA ILE A 124 -4.65 -5.67 12.03
C ILE A 124 -4.94 -4.97 13.36
N SER A 125 -4.16 -3.93 13.65
CA SER A 125 -4.21 -3.11 14.85
C SER A 125 -4.77 -1.73 14.54
N PHE A 126 -5.42 -1.13 15.54
CA PHE A 126 -6.19 0.11 15.42
C PHE A 126 -5.44 1.24 16.14
N PHE A 127 -5.20 2.33 15.43
CA PHE A 127 -4.48 3.48 15.97
C PHE A 127 -5.40 4.70 15.90
N HIS A 128 -5.77 5.19 17.07
CA HIS A 128 -6.66 6.33 17.23
C HIS A 128 -5.88 7.63 17.41
N GLU A 129 -6.55 8.77 17.23
CA GLU A 129 -6.01 10.08 17.55
C GLU A 129 -5.70 10.23 19.03
N ALA A 130 -4.64 11.01 19.32
CA ALA A 130 -4.22 11.27 20.70
C ALA A 130 -5.32 11.99 21.50
N ASP A 131 -6.10 12.85 20.85
CA ASP A 131 -7.14 13.68 21.48
C ASP A 131 -8.53 13.00 21.46
N ALA A 132 -8.63 11.75 20.98
CA ALA A 132 -9.91 11.05 20.90
C ALA A 132 -10.39 10.46 22.24
N PHE A 133 -9.51 10.39 23.25
CA PHE A 133 -9.80 9.79 24.55
C PHE A 133 -9.88 10.83 25.66
N GLY A 134 -10.84 10.62 26.56
CA GLY A 134 -11.02 11.45 27.74
C GLY A 134 -10.01 11.12 28.85
N PRO A 135 -10.00 11.88 29.95
CA PRO A 135 -9.17 11.61 31.12
C PRO A 135 -9.43 10.26 31.81
N ASP A 136 -10.51 9.57 31.47
CA ASP A 136 -10.86 8.21 31.88
C ASP A 136 -10.33 7.13 30.92
N GLY A 137 -9.86 7.51 29.73
CA GLY A 137 -9.47 6.58 28.67
C GLY A 137 -10.63 6.07 27.82
N GLU A 138 -11.83 6.60 28.02
CA GLU A 138 -12.97 6.28 27.17
C GLU A 138 -12.95 7.17 25.93
N LEU A 139 -13.43 6.61 24.83
CA LEU A 139 -13.51 7.32 23.56
C LEU A 139 -14.59 8.40 23.65
N GLN A 140 -14.21 9.66 23.46
CA GLN A 140 -15.09 10.82 23.61
C GLN A 140 -15.68 11.30 22.29
N VAL A 141 -15.20 10.75 21.18
CA VAL A 141 -15.59 11.11 19.82
C VAL A 141 -16.02 9.88 19.06
N ASP A 142 -16.80 10.07 18.00
CA ASP A 142 -17.24 8.97 17.16
C ASP A 142 -16.03 8.14 16.67
N PRO A 143 -16.05 6.81 16.80
CA PRO A 143 -15.05 5.89 16.25
C PRO A 143 -14.65 6.20 14.81
N ASP A 144 -15.62 6.56 13.97
CA ASP A 144 -15.42 6.91 12.56
C ASP A 144 -14.55 8.17 12.35
N VAL A 145 -14.44 9.01 13.39
CA VAL A 145 -13.63 10.24 13.42
C VAL A 145 -12.36 10.05 14.25
N SER A 146 -12.39 9.13 15.21
CA SER A 146 -11.26 8.87 16.11
C SER A 146 -10.12 8.07 15.47
N LEU A 147 -10.42 7.23 14.49
CA LEU A 147 -9.47 6.26 13.98
C LEU A 147 -8.52 6.95 12.99
N ASN A 148 -7.24 7.05 13.34
CA ASN A 148 -6.22 7.61 12.44
C ASN A 148 -5.93 6.65 11.29
N LYS A 149 -5.55 5.42 11.68
CA LYS A 149 -5.10 4.37 10.77
C LYS A 149 -5.34 2.98 11.34
N VAL A 150 -5.33 2.01 10.43
CA VAL A 150 -5.30 0.58 10.75
C VAL A 150 -4.10 -0.05 10.04
N GLY A 151 -3.34 -0.88 10.74
CA GLY A 151 -2.11 -1.51 10.22
C GLY A 151 -1.59 -2.60 11.16
N HIS A 152 -0.51 -3.32 10.85
CA HIS A 152 0.36 -3.11 9.70
C HIS A 152 0.32 -4.28 8.69
N ALA A 153 -0.53 -5.29 8.92
CA ALA A 153 -0.59 -6.52 8.13
C ALA A 153 -1.85 -6.69 7.26
N LEU A 154 -2.55 -5.61 6.87
CA LEU A 154 -3.75 -5.70 6.00
C LEU A 154 -3.48 -6.49 4.70
N HIS A 155 -2.34 -6.27 4.06
CA HIS A 155 -1.90 -6.99 2.85
C HIS A 155 -1.73 -8.50 3.06
N LEU A 156 -1.52 -8.93 4.31
CA LEU A 156 -1.31 -10.33 4.67
C LEU A 156 -2.62 -10.97 5.11
N LEU A 157 -3.36 -10.30 6.00
CA LEU A 157 -4.46 -10.89 6.77
C LEU A 157 -5.85 -10.57 6.23
N HIS A 158 -6.03 -9.44 5.54
CA HIS A 158 -7.35 -9.03 5.07
C HIS A 158 -7.52 -9.36 3.58
N PRO A 159 -8.54 -10.16 3.19
CA PRO A 159 -8.67 -10.69 1.83
C PRO A 159 -8.75 -9.60 0.75
N ILE A 160 -9.55 -8.55 0.98
CA ILE A 160 -9.72 -7.43 0.02
C ILE A 160 -8.40 -6.67 -0.18
N PHE A 161 -7.75 -6.21 0.89
CA PHE A 161 -6.46 -5.50 0.79
C PHE A 161 -5.40 -6.38 0.12
N ARG A 162 -5.29 -7.64 0.55
CA ARG A 162 -4.40 -8.64 -0.06
C ARG A 162 -4.61 -8.81 -1.55
N CYS A 163 -5.87 -8.92 -2.01
CA CYS A 163 -6.20 -9.03 -3.43
C CYS A 163 -5.57 -7.89 -4.23
N TYR A 164 -5.74 -6.64 -3.78
CA TYR A 164 -5.22 -5.48 -4.49
C TYR A 164 -3.72 -5.29 -4.36
N THR A 165 -3.10 -5.63 -3.21
CA THR A 165 -1.64 -5.57 -3.04
C THR A 165 -0.89 -6.48 -4.01
N TYR A 166 -1.40 -7.69 -4.25
CA TYR A 166 -0.73 -8.69 -5.11
C TYR A 166 -1.32 -8.76 -6.53
N SER A 167 -2.00 -7.71 -6.95
CA SER A 167 -2.56 -7.59 -8.31
C SER A 167 -1.48 -7.45 -9.37
N ASP A 168 -1.82 -7.78 -10.62
CA ASP A 168 -0.88 -7.68 -11.75
C ASP A 168 -0.43 -6.24 -12.06
N ARG A 169 -1.20 -5.25 -11.62
CA ARG A 169 -0.80 -3.83 -11.68
C ARG A 169 0.42 -3.55 -10.80
N VAL A 170 0.41 -4.03 -9.55
CA VAL A 170 1.54 -3.86 -8.62
C VAL A 170 2.76 -4.63 -9.11
N LYS A 171 2.57 -5.85 -9.61
CA LYS A 171 3.66 -6.65 -10.21
C LYS A 171 4.27 -5.94 -11.41
N THR A 172 3.45 -5.35 -12.27
CA THR A 172 3.93 -4.57 -13.42
C THR A 172 4.76 -3.40 -12.95
N VAL A 173 4.26 -2.59 -12.00
CA VAL A 173 5.03 -1.47 -11.45
C VAL A 173 6.38 -1.93 -10.87
N CYS A 174 6.41 -3.00 -10.08
CA CYS A 174 7.66 -3.49 -9.50
C CYS A 174 8.68 -3.93 -10.58
N LYS A 175 8.21 -4.57 -11.67
CA LYS A 175 9.08 -4.97 -12.79
C LYS A 175 9.68 -3.76 -13.49
N GLU A 176 8.86 -2.74 -13.68
CA GLU A 176 9.24 -1.51 -14.35
C GLU A 176 10.20 -0.67 -13.52
N LEU A 177 10.08 -0.71 -12.19
CA LEU A 177 11.09 -0.18 -11.26
C LEU A 177 12.40 -1.00 -11.25
N GLY A 178 12.46 -2.11 -11.98
CA GLY A 178 13.64 -2.98 -12.05
C GLY A 178 13.85 -3.87 -10.83
N LEU A 179 12.84 -3.99 -9.96
CA LEU A 179 12.94 -4.81 -8.74
C LEU A 179 12.98 -6.30 -9.09
N GLN A 180 13.95 -7.02 -8.53
CA GLN A 180 14.22 -8.43 -8.81
C GLN A 180 13.52 -9.37 -7.82
N ASP A 181 13.56 -9.05 -6.54
CA ASP A 181 12.93 -9.81 -5.45
C ASP A 181 12.11 -8.87 -4.52
N PRO A 182 11.10 -8.15 -5.07
CA PRO A 182 10.28 -7.22 -4.30
C PRO A 182 9.40 -7.96 -3.29
N ALA A 183 9.36 -7.47 -2.06
CA ALA A 183 8.51 -7.99 -1.00
C ALA A 183 7.73 -6.90 -0.26
N VAL A 184 6.50 -7.19 0.13
CA VAL A 184 5.68 -6.26 0.92
C VAL A 184 6.04 -6.40 2.39
N VAL A 185 6.37 -5.28 3.03
CA VAL A 185 6.78 -5.26 4.46
C VAL A 185 5.73 -4.67 5.38
N GLN A 186 4.86 -3.82 4.85
CA GLN A 186 3.91 -3.07 5.65
C GLN A 186 2.72 -2.66 4.79
N SER A 187 1.55 -2.57 5.40
CA SER A 187 0.38 -1.92 4.80
C SER A 187 -0.50 -1.26 5.84
N MET A 188 -1.07 -0.11 5.51
CA MET A 188 -1.97 0.64 6.37
C MET A 188 -3.18 1.17 5.60
N TYR A 189 -4.29 1.28 6.29
CA TYR A 189 -5.44 2.07 5.88
C TYR A 189 -5.44 3.39 6.63
N ILE A 190 -5.64 4.51 5.95
CA ILE A 190 -5.61 5.86 6.52
C ILE A 190 -6.98 6.51 6.35
N TYR A 191 -7.70 6.81 7.44
CA TYR A 191 -9.04 7.41 7.42
C TYR A 191 -8.99 8.93 7.32
N LYS A 192 -8.11 9.53 8.17
CA LYS A 192 -7.24 10.70 7.95
C LYS A 192 -7.18 11.65 9.14
N ASN A 193 -5.94 11.93 9.50
CA ASN A 193 -5.46 13.10 10.21
C ASN A 193 -4.12 13.56 9.56
N PRO A 194 -3.60 14.77 9.84
CA PRO A 194 -2.37 15.24 9.21
C PRO A 194 -1.20 14.29 9.47
N VAL A 195 -0.22 14.32 8.57
CA VAL A 195 1.04 13.62 8.76
C VAL A 195 2.17 14.64 8.73
N VAL A 196 3.00 14.64 9.77
CA VAL A 196 4.19 15.49 9.87
C VAL A 196 5.20 15.09 8.78
N ALA A 197 5.99 16.05 8.31
CA ALA A 197 7.00 15.82 7.29
C ALA A 197 8.02 14.75 7.72
N HIS A 198 8.20 13.73 6.89
CA HIS A 198 9.11 12.61 7.15
C HIS A 198 9.57 11.94 5.84
N GLN A 199 10.51 11.01 5.97
CA GLN A 199 10.91 10.04 4.95
C GLN A 199 10.43 8.66 5.41
N ASP A 200 9.92 7.81 4.51
CA ASP A 200 9.53 6.44 4.90
C ASP A 200 10.72 5.62 5.39
N ALA A 201 11.91 5.86 4.82
CA ALA A 201 13.17 5.25 5.25
C ALA A 201 13.59 5.64 6.68
N THR A 202 12.93 6.62 7.32
CA THR A 202 13.06 6.84 8.76
C THR A 202 12.57 5.62 9.54
N TYR A 203 11.53 4.93 9.05
CA TYR A 203 10.89 3.80 9.74
C TYR A 203 11.21 2.45 9.10
N LEU A 204 11.39 2.41 7.78
CA LEU A 204 11.60 1.22 6.96
C LEU A 204 12.93 1.35 6.19
N HIS A 205 14.04 1.38 6.92
CA HIS A 205 15.35 1.60 6.32
C HIS A 205 15.86 0.35 5.58
N SER A 206 16.32 0.54 4.35
CA SER A 206 17.02 -0.47 3.56
C SER A 206 18.10 0.18 2.68
N GLU A 207 19.17 -0.57 2.41
CA GLU A 207 20.30 -0.10 1.60
C GLU A 207 20.88 -1.20 0.69
N PRO A 208 21.33 -0.87 -0.53
CA PRO A 208 21.40 0.47 -1.12
C PRO A 208 20.07 0.95 -1.74
N ILE A 209 19.05 0.09 -1.83
CA ILE A 209 17.76 0.39 -2.48
C ILE A 209 16.71 0.69 -1.39
N PRO A 210 16.22 1.94 -1.28
CA PRO A 210 15.18 2.29 -0.32
C PRO A 210 13.84 1.62 -0.64
N ALA A 211 12.99 1.48 0.38
CA ALA A 211 11.60 1.06 0.19
C ALA A 211 10.85 2.00 -0.77
N VAL A 212 9.84 1.46 -1.47
CA VAL A 212 8.91 2.24 -2.28
C VAL A 212 7.51 2.13 -1.67
N GLY A 213 6.92 3.27 -1.33
CA GLY A 213 5.56 3.36 -0.86
C GLY A 213 4.58 3.42 -2.04
N PHE A 214 3.53 2.61 -1.98
CA PHE A 214 2.36 2.71 -2.85
C PHE A 214 1.25 3.38 -2.07
N TRP A 215 0.96 4.64 -2.34
CA TRP A 215 -0.13 5.36 -1.71
C TRP A 215 -1.30 5.47 -2.69
N ILE A 216 -2.44 4.86 -2.37
CA ILE A 216 -3.60 4.78 -3.27
C ILE A 216 -4.74 5.62 -2.69
N ALA A 217 -5.19 6.61 -3.47
CA ALA A 217 -6.35 7.43 -3.16
C ALA A 217 -7.64 6.60 -3.31
N LEU A 218 -8.31 6.27 -2.21
CA LEU A 218 -9.60 5.57 -2.25
C LEU A 218 -10.79 6.52 -2.43
N GLN A 219 -10.53 7.80 -2.20
CA GLN A 219 -11.41 8.94 -2.45
C GLN A 219 -10.56 10.07 -3.03
N ASP A 220 -11.20 11.08 -3.62
CA ASP A 220 -10.48 12.27 -4.11
C ASP A 220 -9.64 12.90 -2.99
N ALA A 221 -8.39 13.20 -3.30
CA ALA A 221 -7.47 13.87 -2.41
C ALA A 221 -7.23 15.30 -2.92
N THR A 222 -7.78 16.27 -2.21
CA THR A 222 -7.72 17.69 -2.57
C THR A 222 -6.86 18.45 -1.57
N VAL A 223 -6.45 19.67 -1.91
CA VAL A 223 -5.73 20.54 -0.96
C VAL A 223 -6.55 20.78 0.30
N GLN A 224 -7.87 20.97 0.14
CA GLN A 224 -8.81 21.30 1.20
C GLN A 224 -9.04 20.11 2.13
N ASN A 225 -9.21 18.92 1.54
CA ASN A 225 -9.41 17.75 2.36
C ASN A 225 -8.11 17.20 2.91
N GLY A 226 -6.92 17.50 2.33
CA GLY A 226 -5.58 17.20 2.85
C GLY A 226 -4.77 16.19 2.01
N CYS A 227 -4.55 16.48 0.73
CA CYS A 227 -3.71 15.69 -0.16
C CYS A 227 -2.27 15.56 0.37
N LEU A 228 -1.46 14.72 -0.29
CA LEU A 228 -0.03 14.69 -0.02
C LEU A 228 0.63 16.00 -0.47
N TRP A 229 1.73 16.31 0.18
CA TRP A 229 2.64 17.40 -0.15
C TRP A 229 4.04 16.83 -0.22
N MET A 230 4.72 17.03 -1.34
CA MET A 230 6.02 16.41 -1.62
C MET A 230 7.09 17.49 -1.74
N ALA A 231 8.26 17.25 -1.18
CA ALA A 231 9.45 18.05 -1.46
C ALA A 231 10.24 17.39 -2.60
N SER A 232 9.91 17.75 -3.84
CA SER A 232 10.50 17.12 -5.03
C SER A 232 12.02 17.16 -5.01
N GLY A 233 12.66 16.02 -5.27
CA GLY A 233 14.13 15.88 -5.33
C GLY A 233 14.83 15.70 -3.98
N SER A 234 14.10 15.83 -2.86
CA SER A 234 14.67 15.64 -1.51
C SER A 234 15.14 14.23 -1.21
N HIS A 235 14.78 13.24 -2.03
CA HIS A 235 15.30 11.87 -1.90
C HIS A 235 16.79 11.74 -2.19
N LYS A 236 17.41 12.76 -2.80
CA LYS A 236 18.82 12.78 -3.17
C LYS A 236 19.76 13.20 -2.04
N SER A 237 19.23 13.65 -0.90
CA SER A 237 20.03 14.07 0.27
C SER A 237 20.23 12.96 1.32
N GLY A 238 19.92 11.72 0.98
CA GLY A 238 20.09 10.57 1.88
C GLY A 238 19.07 10.54 3.02
N VAL A 239 19.37 9.78 4.07
CA VAL A 239 18.50 9.62 5.24
C VAL A 239 18.75 10.74 6.25
N HIS A 240 17.71 11.50 6.56
CA HIS A 240 17.81 12.62 7.50
C HIS A 240 17.75 12.16 8.96
N ARG A 241 16.94 11.15 9.25
CA ARG A 241 16.66 10.61 10.59
C ARG A 241 16.19 9.16 10.49
N ARG A 242 16.50 8.32 11.48
CA ARG A 242 16.00 6.95 11.62
C ARG A 242 15.32 6.76 12.99
N LEU A 243 14.25 5.97 13.01
CA LEU A 243 13.66 5.40 14.21
C LEU A 243 14.26 4.01 14.41
N LEU A 244 15.02 3.84 15.49
CA LEU A 244 15.75 2.62 15.80
C LEU A 244 15.02 1.84 16.89
N ARG A 245 14.89 0.54 16.65
CA ARG A 245 14.57 -0.45 17.67
C ARG A 245 15.81 -0.75 18.48
N LYS A 246 15.76 -0.49 19.79
CA LYS A 246 16.82 -0.84 20.72
C LYS A 246 16.34 -1.89 21.71
N TYR A 247 17.30 -2.64 22.24
CA TYR A 247 17.10 -3.59 23.31
C TYR A 247 17.92 -3.14 24.52
N ASP A 248 17.30 -3.10 25.69
CA ASP A 248 18.05 -2.93 26.93
C ASP A 248 18.69 -4.25 27.39
N ASN A 249 19.44 -4.18 28.50
CA ASN A 249 20.11 -5.35 29.08
C ASN A 249 19.12 -6.44 29.57
N GLU A 250 17.83 -6.13 29.69
CA GLU A 250 16.75 -7.03 30.07
C GLU A 250 15.92 -7.50 28.86
N SER A 251 16.39 -7.23 27.63
CA SER A 251 15.69 -7.53 26.37
C SER A 251 14.34 -6.79 26.20
N LYS A 252 14.10 -5.73 26.96
CA LYS A 252 12.96 -4.83 26.70
C LYS A 252 13.28 -3.97 25.49
N VAL A 253 12.24 -3.75 24.67
CA VAL A 253 12.36 -3.02 23.42
C VAL A 253 11.95 -1.57 23.64
N SER A 254 12.75 -0.64 23.11
CA SER A 254 12.40 0.78 23.02
C SER A 254 12.57 1.29 21.59
N LEU A 255 11.89 2.40 21.29
CA LEU A 255 12.01 3.11 20.03
C LEU A 255 12.65 4.46 20.24
N GLU A 256 13.78 4.68 19.57
CA GLU A 256 14.56 5.90 19.72
C GLU A 256 14.96 6.45 18.37
N TYR A 257 14.80 7.76 18.20
CA TYR A 257 15.33 8.42 17.03
C TYR A 257 16.83 8.67 17.18
N ASP A 258 17.59 8.37 16.13
CA ASP A 258 19.05 8.57 16.11
C ASP A 258 19.46 10.06 16.12
N ARG A 259 18.56 10.94 15.68
CA ARG A 259 18.76 12.39 15.53
C ARG A 259 17.50 13.17 15.92
N PRO A 260 17.59 14.49 16.15
CA PRO A 260 16.41 15.35 16.28
C PRO A 260 15.55 15.37 15.01
N ALA A 261 14.30 15.81 15.13
CA ALA A 261 13.41 15.97 13.99
C ALA A 261 13.95 17.07 13.02
N PRO A 262 14.12 16.77 11.73
CA PRO A 262 14.49 17.78 10.76
C PRO A 262 13.40 18.85 10.59
N VAL A 263 13.81 20.08 10.33
CA VAL A 263 12.91 21.18 9.98
C VAL A 263 12.99 21.42 8.48
N TYR A 264 11.84 21.34 7.82
CA TYR A 264 11.72 21.59 6.39
C TYR A 264 10.95 22.89 6.15
N PRO A 265 11.47 23.82 5.34
CA PRO A 265 10.74 25.05 5.04
C PRO A 265 9.48 24.71 4.23
N GLN A 266 8.38 25.39 4.54
CA GLN A 266 7.10 25.15 3.87
C GLN A 266 7.18 25.35 2.34
N SER A 267 8.04 26.27 1.90
CA SER A 267 8.30 26.56 0.48
C SER A 267 8.92 25.39 -0.30
N SER A 268 9.47 24.38 0.38
CA SER A 268 9.98 23.17 -0.27
C SER A 268 8.87 22.22 -0.74
N PHE A 269 7.63 22.40 -0.28
CA PHE A 269 6.56 21.44 -0.53
C PHE A 269 5.57 21.91 -1.60
N THR A 270 5.26 21.02 -2.53
CA THR A 270 4.19 21.20 -3.52
C THR A 270 3.04 20.24 -3.23
N PRO A 271 1.77 20.70 -3.23
CA PRO A 271 0.63 19.82 -3.04
C PRO A 271 0.45 18.89 -4.27
N VAL A 272 0.04 17.65 -4.01
CA VAL A 272 -0.23 16.63 -5.04
C VAL A 272 -1.68 16.18 -4.92
N PRO A 273 -2.65 17.00 -5.38
CA PRO A 273 -4.05 16.60 -5.42
C PRO A 273 -4.27 15.54 -6.51
N VAL A 274 -5.06 14.51 -6.21
CA VAL A 274 -5.33 13.40 -7.12
C VAL A 274 -6.76 12.91 -6.99
N SER A 275 -7.30 12.34 -8.08
CA SER A 275 -8.62 11.71 -8.08
C SER A 275 -8.59 10.33 -7.43
N LYS A 276 -9.77 9.86 -6.98
CA LYS A 276 -10.01 8.48 -6.56
C LYS A 276 -9.47 7.48 -7.60
N GLY A 277 -8.80 6.44 -7.12
CA GLY A 277 -8.19 5.39 -7.95
C GLY A 277 -6.72 5.66 -8.29
N THR A 278 -6.23 6.88 -8.09
CA THR A 278 -4.83 7.23 -8.38
C THR A 278 -3.88 6.62 -7.36
N CYS A 279 -2.75 6.07 -7.84
CA CYS A 279 -1.63 5.65 -6.99
C CYS A 279 -0.47 6.65 -7.10
N ILE A 280 0.07 7.09 -5.97
CA ILE A 280 1.32 7.85 -5.91
C ILE A 280 2.40 6.87 -5.43
N LEU A 281 3.41 6.62 -6.26
CA LEU A 281 4.61 5.93 -5.81
C LEU A 281 5.51 6.91 -5.09
N ILE A 282 6.00 6.53 -3.92
CA ILE A 282 6.77 7.37 -3.02
C ILE A 282 8.14 6.70 -2.85
N HIS A 283 9.21 7.36 -3.30
CA HIS A 283 10.56 6.90 -3.02
C HIS A 283 10.84 7.03 -1.52
N GLY A 284 11.40 6.01 -0.87
CA GLY A 284 11.52 5.96 0.60
C GLY A 284 12.29 7.13 1.24
N LEU A 285 13.13 7.82 0.46
CA LEU A 285 13.86 9.02 0.89
C LEU A 285 13.18 10.35 0.54
N VAL A 286 12.07 10.39 -0.21
CA VAL A 286 11.42 11.68 -0.50
C VAL A 286 10.72 12.19 0.76
N VAL A 287 10.98 13.45 1.10
CA VAL A 287 10.30 14.10 2.21
C VAL A 287 8.88 14.43 1.78
N HIS A 288 7.91 13.92 2.54
CA HIS A 288 6.51 14.14 2.26
C HIS A 288 5.69 14.32 3.53
N LYS A 289 4.52 14.93 3.38
CA LYS A 289 3.59 15.20 4.48
C LYS A 289 2.15 15.26 3.99
N SER A 290 1.20 15.38 4.92
CA SER A 290 -0.18 15.75 4.56
C SER A 290 -0.75 16.74 5.57
N ALA A 291 -1.54 17.69 5.07
CA ALA A 291 -2.18 18.70 5.91
C ALA A 291 -3.43 18.15 6.60
N HIS A 292 -3.89 18.85 7.65
CA HIS A 292 -5.18 18.55 8.28
C HIS A 292 -6.31 18.61 7.26
N ASN A 293 -7.29 17.72 7.43
CA ASN A 293 -8.55 17.83 6.70
C ASN A 293 -9.36 18.98 7.27
N LYS A 294 -9.63 19.99 6.44
CA LYS A 294 -10.45 21.16 6.81
C LYS A 294 -11.80 21.16 6.11
N SER A 295 -12.14 20.07 5.43
CA SER A 295 -13.39 19.92 4.69
C SER A 295 -14.35 18.99 5.40
N ASP A 296 -15.58 18.93 4.90
CA ASP A 296 -16.64 18.00 5.30
C ASP A 296 -16.49 16.61 4.66
N LYS A 297 -15.53 16.43 3.73
CA LYS A 297 -15.30 15.18 3.02
C LYS A 297 -14.11 14.43 3.61
N SER A 298 -14.29 13.14 3.89
CA SER A 298 -13.17 12.28 4.25
C SER A 298 -12.19 12.08 3.08
N ARG A 299 -11.01 11.54 3.38
CA ARG A 299 -10.01 11.16 2.36
C ARG A 299 -9.31 9.90 2.82
N HIS A 300 -9.93 8.79 2.44
CA HIS A 300 -9.45 7.47 2.74
C HIS A 300 -8.33 7.12 1.75
N ALA A 301 -7.29 6.49 2.27
CA ALA A 301 -6.18 6.01 1.46
C ALA A 301 -5.72 4.64 1.94
N TYR A 302 -5.34 3.79 0.99
CA TYR A 302 -4.64 2.54 1.28
C TYR A 302 -3.18 2.71 0.91
N THR A 303 -2.28 2.33 1.81
CA THR A 303 -0.85 2.39 1.57
C THR A 303 -0.18 1.08 1.89
N PHE A 304 0.83 0.71 1.12
CA PHE A 304 1.72 -0.40 1.43
C PHE A 304 3.12 -0.13 0.91
N HIS A 305 4.11 -0.77 1.52
CA HIS A 305 5.51 -0.54 1.23
C HIS A 305 6.16 -1.81 0.70
N VAL A 306 6.90 -1.65 -0.39
CA VAL A 306 7.66 -2.72 -1.04
C VAL A 306 9.15 -2.46 -0.83
N VAL A 307 9.90 -3.50 -0.46
CA VAL A 307 11.36 -3.48 -0.38
C VAL A 307 11.94 -4.46 -1.39
N GLU A 308 13.09 -4.10 -1.97
CA GLU A 308 13.92 -5.06 -2.70
C GLU A 308 14.62 -5.99 -1.69
N ARG A 309 14.70 -7.29 -1.98
CA ARG A 309 15.49 -8.25 -1.18
C ARG A 309 16.79 -8.65 -1.87
N HIS A 310 16.85 -8.60 -3.19
CA HIS A 310 18.03 -8.94 -3.98
C HIS A 310 19.10 -7.86 -3.85
N ASN A 311 20.29 -8.25 -3.34
CA ASN A 311 21.43 -7.35 -3.12
C ASN A 311 21.06 -6.08 -2.31
N ASN A 312 20.09 -6.22 -1.39
CA ASN A 312 19.58 -5.14 -0.59
C ASN A 312 19.43 -5.61 0.86
N LYS A 313 19.89 -4.81 1.81
CA LYS A 313 19.84 -5.11 3.24
C LYS A 313 18.70 -4.32 3.86
N TYR A 314 17.69 -5.02 4.38
CA TYR A 314 16.70 -4.44 5.26
C TYR A 314 17.29 -4.34 6.68
N SER A 315 17.20 -3.18 7.32
CA SER A 315 17.87 -2.97 8.60
C SER A 315 17.22 -3.78 9.73
N GLU A 316 18.07 -4.50 10.47
CA GLU A 316 17.69 -5.22 11.70
C GLU A 316 17.28 -4.26 12.84
N GLU A 317 17.61 -2.97 12.72
CA GLU A 317 17.23 -1.94 13.69
C GLU A 317 15.87 -1.30 13.35
N ASN A 318 15.23 -1.66 12.25
CA ASN A 318 13.87 -1.18 11.98
C ASN A 318 12.92 -1.71 13.07
N TRP A 319 11.92 -0.92 13.41
CA TRP A 319 10.88 -1.34 14.35
C TRP A 319 10.12 -2.57 13.85
N LEU A 320 9.87 -2.62 12.54
CA LEU A 320 9.19 -3.69 11.84
C LEU A 320 10.21 -4.69 11.29
N GLN A 321 10.08 -5.96 11.65
CA GLN A 321 11.01 -7.03 11.25
C GLN A 321 10.27 -8.22 10.60
N GLU A 322 10.91 -8.92 9.67
CA GLU A 322 10.37 -10.17 9.11
C GLU A 322 10.29 -11.23 10.21
N GLY A 323 9.21 -12.01 10.25
CA GLY A 323 9.03 -13.08 11.24
C GLY A 323 8.13 -14.20 10.72
N GLU A 324 8.04 -15.31 11.47
CA GLU A 324 7.27 -16.50 11.08
C GLU A 324 5.80 -16.17 10.75
N ASN A 325 5.18 -15.30 11.55
CA ASN A 325 3.78 -14.89 11.39
C ASN A 325 3.60 -13.65 10.47
N ALA A 326 4.68 -12.96 10.12
CA ALA A 326 4.69 -11.80 9.22
C ALA A 326 5.86 -11.91 8.23
N PRO A 327 5.83 -12.91 7.32
CA PRO A 327 6.84 -13.02 6.30
C PRO A 327 6.73 -11.85 5.32
N PHE A 328 7.85 -11.36 4.82
CA PHE A 328 7.88 -10.39 3.74
C PHE A 328 7.63 -11.13 2.43
N LEU A 329 6.35 -11.25 2.10
CA LEU A 329 5.89 -12.01 0.95
C LEU A 329 6.31 -11.34 -0.36
N ASN A 330 6.91 -12.13 -1.25
CA ASN A 330 7.34 -11.67 -2.55
C ASN A 330 6.15 -11.30 -3.45
N VAL A 331 6.20 -10.13 -4.07
CA VAL A 331 5.13 -9.56 -4.91
C VAL A 331 4.87 -10.39 -6.17
N TYR A 332 5.91 -10.97 -6.79
CA TYR A 332 5.78 -11.76 -8.01
C TYR A 332 5.26 -13.18 -7.78
N ARG A 333 5.62 -13.80 -6.65
CA ARG A 333 5.28 -15.19 -6.33
C ARG A 333 3.97 -15.32 -5.58
N THR A 334 3.53 -14.27 -4.90
CA THR A 334 2.27 -14.29 -4.16
C THR A 334 1.09 -14.10 -5.11
N PRO A 335 0.13 -15.04 -5.15
CA PRO A 335 -1.01 -14.93 -6.04
C PRO A 335 -1.99 -13.85 -5.56
N GLN A 336 -2.64 -13.20 -6.53
CA GLN A 336 -3.84 -12.42 -6.26
C GLN A 336 -4.95 -13.41 -5.88
N ILE A 337 -5.52 -13.26 -4.69
CA ILE A 337 -6.67 -14.05 -4.25
C ILE A 337 -7.93 -13.30 -4.71
N VAL A 338 -8.78 -13.97 -5.48
CA VAL A 338 -10.03 -13.43 -6.04
C VAL A 338 -11.20 -13.74 -5.12
#